data_AF-A0A0Q9EVJ8-F1
#
_entry.id   AF-A0A0Q9EVJ8-F1
#
_cell.length_a   1.000
_cell.length_b   1.000
_cell.length_c   1.000
_cell.angle_alpha   90.00
_cell.angle_beta   90.00
_cell.angle_gamma   90.00
#
_symmetry.space_group_name_H-M   'P 1'
#
loop_
_entity.id
_entity.type
_entity.pdbx_description
1 polymer ?
#
loop_
_entity_poly.entity_id
_entity_poly.type
_entity_poly.pdbx_seq_one_letter_code
_entity_poly.pdbx_strand_id
1 'polypeptide(L)'
;MISWKKILTYGLFLFAVQFVIGMAVGFFSPGTSSLFSSGDIAAFFAGLAIFTHLSIRQTARTLLHAFLVLSVYWVLSIAAGVMLSPLLGHVPFLLVALEWLSLFVAMVAGMMLGLFLRHRKVSA
;
A
#
# COMPACT_ATOMS: atom_id res chain seq x y z
N MET A 1 -9.43 -7.33 20.38
CA MET A 1 -10.18 -8.07 19.34
C MET A 1 -9.73 -7.61 17.97
N ILE A 2 -9.66 -8.53 16.99
CA ILE A 2 -9.35 -8.19 15.59
C ILE A 2 -10.57 -7.51 14.98
N SER A 3 -10.41 -6.33 14.40
CA SER A 3 -11.52 -5.59 13.78
C SER A 3 -11.47 -5.77 12.27
N TRP A 4 -12.14 -6.80 11.77
CA TRP A 4 -12.24 -7.12 10.34
C TRP A 4 -12.76 -5.95 9.51
N LYS A 5 -13.72 -5.18 10.02
CA LYS A 5 -14.22 -3.96 9.37
C LYS A 5 -13.09 -2.96 9.09
N LYS A 6 -12.20 -2.70 10.05
CA LYS A 6 -11.06 -1.80 9.86
C LYS A 6 -10.08 -2.36 8.86
N ILE A 7 -9.74 -3.65 8.95
CA ILE A 7 -8.81 -4.31 8.04
C ILE A 7 -9.31 -4.18 6.60
N LEU A 8 -10.58 -4.51 6.35
CA LEU A 8 -11.18 -4.39 5.03
C LEU A 8 -11.18 -2.93 4.55
N THR A 9 -11.55 -1.99 5.41
CA THR A 9 -11.58 -0.56 5.05
C THR A 9 -10.20 -0.06 4.65
N TYR A 10 -9.16 -0.35 5.44
CA TYR A 10 -7.79 0.07 5.14
C TYR A 10 -7.22 -0.67 3.92
N GLY A 11 -7.53 -1.96 3.74
CA GLY A 11 -7.11 -2.73 2.57
C GLY A 11 -7.74 -2.22 1.27
N LEU A 12 -9.05 -1.97 1.28
CA LEU A 12 -9.78 -1.34 0.16
C LEU A 12 -9.26 0.06 -0.13
N PHE A 13 -8.99 0.85 0.91
CA PHE A 13 -8.47 2.21 0.75
C PHE A 13 -7.06 2.18 0.15
N LEU A 14 -6.18 1.32 0.66
CA LEU A 14 -4.84 1.13 0.10
C LEU A 14 -4.93 0.72 -1.37
N PHE A 15 -5.78 -0.26 -1.70
CA PHE A 15 -5.99 -0.70 -3.07
C PHE A 15 -6.47 0.43 -3.98
N ALA A 16 -7.50 1.17 -3.56
CA ALA A 16 -8.04 2.27 -4.35
C ALA A 16 -6.99 3.36 -4.62
N VAL A 17 -6.19 3.73 -3.60
CA VAL A 17 -5.14 4.74 -3.75
C VAL A 17 -4.05 4.26 -4.71
N GLN A 18 -3.55 3.04 -4.55
CA GLN A 18 -2.52 2.50 -5.45
C GLN A 18 -3.04 2.36 -6.89
N PHE A 19 -4.29 1.90 -7.05
CA PHE A 19 -4.92 1.77 -8.35
C PHE A 19 -5.07 3.11 -9.07
N VAL A 20 -5.53 4.16 -8.37
CA VAL A 20 -5.66 5.51 -8.94
C VAL A 20 -4.31 6.08 -9.34
N ILE A 21 -3.27 5.89 -8.51
CA ILE A 21 -1.91 6.33 -8.84
C ILE A 21 -1.39 5.59 -10.08
N GLY A 22 -1.54 4.27 -10.14
CA GLY A 22 -1.14 3.46 -11.30
C GLY A 22 -1.83 3.87 -12.58
N MET A 23 -3.16 4.10 -12.54
CA MET A 23 -3.93 4.59 -13.69
C MET A 23 -3.49 5.99 -14.13
N ALA A 24 -3.26 6.91 -13.19
CA ALA A 24 -2.81 8.25 -13.49
C ALA A 24 -1.42 8.23 -14.17
N VAL A 25 -0.49 7.44 -13.65
CA VAL A 25 0.85 7.28 -14.23
C VAL A 25 0.77 6.71 -15.64
N GLY A 26 -0.04 5.66 -15.84
CA GLY A 26 -0.26 5.07 -17.16
C GLY A 26 -0.89 6.04 -18.17
N PHE A 27 -1.78 6.92 -17.71
CA PHE A 27 -2.45 7.90 -18.56
C PHE A 27 -1.56 9.10 -18.92
N PHE A 28 -0.85 9.68 -17.95
CA PHE A 28 -0.05 10.88 -18.15
C PHE A 28 1.36 10.62 -18.68
N SER A 29 1.90 9.42 -18.47
CA SER A 29 3.26 9.06 -18.89
C SER A 29 3.31 7.71 -19.61
N PRO A 30 2.59 7.55 -20.74
CA PRO A 30 2.62 6.31 -21.50
C PRO A 30 4.02 6.07 -22.09
N GLY A 31 4.63 4.93 -21.77
CA GLY A 31 5.88 4.48 -22.38
C GLY A 31 7.18 4.89 -21.66
N THR A 32 7.12 5.56 -20.51
CA THR A 32 8.31 5.79 -19.68
C THR A 32 8.56 4.60 -18.76
N SER A 33 9.51 3.75 -19.12
CA SER A 33 9.96 2.58 -18.34
C SER A 33 11.09 2.92 -17.35
N SER A 34 10.99 4.05 -16.63
CA SER A 34 11.94 4.31 -15.55
C SER A 34 11.58 3.46 -14.34
N LEU A 35 12.58 2.81 -13.72
CA LEU A 35 12.43 2.01 -12.50
C LEU A 35 12.02 2.83 -11.26
N PHE A 36 11.94 4.16 -11.41
CA PHE A 36 11.59 5.13 -10.37
C PHE A 36 10.78 6.25 -10.99
N SER A 37 9.52 5.97 -11.30
CA SER A 37 8.59 7.01 -11.72
C SER A 37 8.17 7.86 -10.52
N SER A 38 7.75 9.10 -10.76
CA SER A 38 7.08 9.92 -9.75
C SER A 38 5.85 9.21 -9.16
N GLY A 39 5.24 8.32 -9.95
CA GLY A 39 4.19 7.39 -9.54
C GLY A 39 4.59 6.45 -8.41
N ASP A 40 5.74 5.78 -8.54
CA ASP A 40 6.22 4.81 -7.56
C ASP A 40 6.54 5.48 -6.22
N ILE A 41 7.08 6.69 -6.29
CA ILE A 41 7.36 7.53 -5.13
C ILE A 41 6.05 7.93 -4.44
N ALA A 42 5.05 8.38 -5.21
CA ALA A 42 3.74 8.75 -4.68
C ALA A 42 3.03 7.54 -4.04
N ALA A 43 3.06 6.38 -4.71
CA ALA A 43 2.55 5.10 -4.23
C ALA A 43 3.18 4.70 -2.88
N PHE A 44 4.51 4.81 -2.78
CA PHE A 44 5.25 4.52 -1.56
C PHE A 44 4.83 5.46 -0.41
N PHE A 45 4.82 6.77 -0.63
CA PHE A 45 4.43 7.74 0.41
C PHE A 45 2.96 7.61 0.82
N ALA A 46 2.07 7.27 -0.11
CA ALA A 46 0.67 6.98 0.19
C ALA A 46 0.56 5.75 1.11
N GLY A 47 1.24 4.66 0.77
CA GLY A 47 1.31 3.47 1.63
C GLY A 47 1.86 3.80 3.01
N LEU A 48 2.97 4.55 3.06
CA LEU A 48 3.62 4.99 4.29
C LEU A 48 2.63 5.75 5.19
N ALA A 49 1.93 6.74 4.65
CA ALA A 49 0.96 7.54 5.38
C ALA A 49 -0.20 6.70 5.92
N ILE A 50 -0.71 5.76 5.13
CA ILE A 50 -1.81 4.86 5.52
C ILE A 50 -1.37 3.97 6.69
N PHE A 51 -0.19 3.35 6.61
CA PHE A 51 0.34 2.49 7.68
C PHE A 51 0.74 3.28 8.93
N THR A 52 1.26 4.50 8.78
CA THR A 52 1.49 5.42 9.90
C THR A 52 0.19 5.76 10.61
N HIS A 53 -0.85 6.16 9.86
CA HIS A 53 -2.13 6.48 10.45
C HIS A 53 -2.77 5.27 11.15
N LEU A 54 -2.70 4.08 10.54
CA LEU A 54 -3.14 2.83 11.15
C LEU A 54 -2.39 2.56 12.47
N SER A 55 -1.07 2.74 12.48
CA SER A 55 -0.21 2.51 13.65
C SER A 55 -0.48 3.48 14.80
N ILE A 56 -0.79 4.74 14.49
CA ILE A 56 -1.17 5.74 15.49
C ILE A 56 -2.52 5.38 16.15
N ARG A 57 -3.51 4.96 15.36
CA ARG A 57 -4.89 4.74 15.86
C ARG A 57 -5.14 3.35 16.44
N GLN A 58 -4.33 2.36 16.09
CA GLN A 58 -4.52 0.98 16.51
C GLN A 58 -3.50 0.62 17.60
N THR A 59 -3.98 0.33 18.81
CA THR A 59 -3.11 0.11 19.97
C THR A 59 -2.73 -1.35 20.21
N ALA A 60 -3.54 -2.30 19.74
CA ALA A 60 -3.35 -3.73 19.96
C ALA A 60 -3.13 -4.48 18.63
N ARG A 61 -2.10 -5.32 18.60
CA ARG A 61 -1.73 -6.18 17.45
C ARG A 61 -1.63 -5.40 16.13
N THR A 62 -1.00 -4.24 16.17
CA THR A 62 -0.84 -3.32 15.02
C THR A 62 -0.14 -4.00 13.85
N LEU A 63 0.94 -4.76 14.12
CA LEU A 63 1.64 -5.56 13.11
C LEU A 63 0.68 -6.53 12.41
N LEU A 64 -0.11 -7.29 13.17
CA LEU A 64 -1.05 -8.25 12.62
C LEU A 64 -2.11 -7.55 11.75
N HIS A 65 -2.60 -6.37 12.14
CA HIS A 65 -3.54 -5.60 11.33
C HIS A 65 -2.90 -5.08 10.04
N ALA A 66 -1.65 -4.59 10.10
CA ALA A 66 -0.95 -4.12 8.92
C ALA A 66 -0.69 -5.25 7.92
N PHE A 67 -0.27 -6.42 8.40
CA PHE A 67 -0.13 -7.62 7.57
C PHE A 67 -1.47 -8.02 6.94
N LEU A 68 -2.56 -8.07 7.71
CA LEU A 68 -3.88 -8.40 7.17
C LEU A 68 -4.37 -7.37 6.14
N VAL A 69 -4.11 -6.07 6.36
CA VAL A 69 -4.40 -5.00 5.40
C VAL A 69 -3.63 -5.23 4.09
N LEU A 70 -2.34 -5.56 4.19
CA LEU A 70 -1.51 -5.88 3.03
C LEU A 70 -1.97 -7.16 2.32
N SER A 71 -2.43 -8.18 3.05
CA SER A 71 -3.03 -9.38 2.46
C SER A 71 -4.32 -9.08 1.71
N VAL A 72 -5.21 -8.24 2.27
CA VAL A 72 -6.42 -7.82 1.57
C VAL A 72 -6.08 -7.05 0.30
N TYR A 73 -5.14 -6.10 0.39
CA TYR A 73 -4.61 -5.39 -0.77
C TYR A 73 -4.14 -6.36 -1.85
N TRP A 74 -3.32 -7.34 -1.48
CA TRP A 74 -2.77 -8.30 -2.42
C TRP A 74 -3.84 -9.08 -3.18
N VAL A 75 -4.82 -9.61 -2.47
CA VAL A 75 -5.91 -10.38 -3.07
C VAL A 75 -6.69 -9.52 -4.06
N LEU A 76 -6.95 -8.25 -3.71
CA LEU A 76 -7.60 -7.30 -4.60
C LEU A 76 -6.74 -6.99 -5.83
N SER A 77 -5.43 -6.78 -5.66
CA SER A 77 -4.50 -6.50 -6.76
C SER A 77 -4.34 -7.68 -7.71
N ILE A 78 -4.29 -8.92 -7.22
CA ILE A 78 -4.34 -10.11 -8.08
C ILE A 78 -5.66 -10.16 -8.84
N ALA A 79 -6.79 -10.00 -8.15
CA ALA A 79 -8.11 -10.08 -8.79
C ALA A 79 -8.24 -9.03 -9.90
N ALA A 80 -7.84 -7.79 -9.63
CA ALA A 80 -7.80 -6.71 -10.61
C ALA A 80 -6.83 -7.02 -11.76
N GLY A 81 -5.63 -7.52 -11.46
CA GLY A 81 -4.64 -7.92 -12.47
C GLY A 81 -5.15 -9.02 -13.40
N VAL A 82 -5.84 -10.03 -12.87
CA VAL A 82 -6.47 -11.09 -13.68
C VAL A 82 -7.60 -10.52 -14.54
N MET A 83 -8.44 -9.66 -14.00
CA MET A 83 -9.54 -9.03 -14.76
C MET A 83 -9.04 -8.09 -15.86
N LEU A 84 -7.93 -7.39 -15.63
CA LEU A 84 -7.36 -6.43 -16.57
C LEU A 84 -6.30 -7.03 -17.50
N SER A 85 -5.84 -8.26 -17.25
CA SER A 85 -4.84 -8.96 -18.07
C SER A 85 -5.19 -9.00 -19.58
N PRO A 86 -6.46 -9.23 -20.00
CA PRO A 86 -6.82 -9.18 -21.42
C PRO A 86 -6.63 -7.80 -22.07
N LEU A 87 -6.66 -6.73 -21.28
CA LEU A 87 -6.56 -5.35 -21.74
C LEU A 87 -5.12 -4.80 -21.65
N LEU A 88 -4.40 -5.14 -20.59
CA LEU A 88 -3.07 -4.61 -20.28
C LEU A 88 -1.92 -5.47 -20.83
N GLY A 89 -2.20 -6.71 -21.23
CA GLY A 89 -1.18 -7.64 -21.67
C GLY A 89 -0.29 -8.13 -20.52
N HIS A 90 0.89 -8.66 -20.86
CA HIS A 90 1.76 -9.29 -19.89
C HIS A 90 2.55 -8.25 -19.07
N VAL A 91 2.26 -8.19 -17.77
CA VAL A 91 3.03 -7.35 -16.84
C VAL A 91 4.28 -8.11 -16.38
N PRO A 92 5.48 -7.53 -16.46
CA PRO A 92 6.71 -8.19 -16.03
C PRO A 92 6.66 -8.52 -14.53
N PHE A 93 6.98 -9.77 -14.18
CA PHE A 93 7.02 -10.23 -12.79
C PHE A 93 7.91 -9.35 -11.89
N LEU A 94 9.02 -8.83 -12.43
CA LEU A 94 9.95 -7.98 -11.69
C LEU A 94 9.29 -6.68 -11.19
N LEU A 95 8.43 -6.06 -11.99
CA LEU A 95 7.71 -4.84 -11.60
C LEU A 95 6.73 -5.13 -10.46
N VAL A 96 5.98 -6.22 -10.58
CA VAL A 96 5.06 -6.68 -9.53
C VAL A 96 5.82 -6.96 -8.23
N ALA A 97 6.97 -7.64 -8.30
CA ALA A 97 7.80 -7.92 -7.14
C ALA A 97 8.37 -6.64 -6.49
N LEU A 98 8.77 -5.66 -7.29
CA LEU A 98 9.32 -4.39 -6.81
C LEU A 98 8.25 -3.52 -6.12
N GLU A 99 7.05 -3.44 -6.69
CA GLU A 99 5.89 -2.77 -6.09
C GLU A 99 5.57 -3.38 -4.72
N TRP A 100 5.58 -4.70 -4.65
CA TRP A 100 5.36 -5.44 -3.42
C TRP A 100 6.41 -5.17 -2.36
N LEU A 101 7.69 -5.19 -2.74
CA LEU A 101 8.79 -4.86 -1.85
C LEU A 101 8.65 -3.43 -1.33
N SER A 102 8.32 -2.48 -2.22
CA SER A 102 8.06 -1.08 -1.88
C SER A 102 6.95 -0.93 -0.84
N LEU A 103 5.81 -1.61 -1.04
CA LEU A 103 4.70 -1.60 -0.08
C LEU A 103 5.04 -2.27 1.25
N PHE A 104 5.84 -3.33 1.22
CA PHE A 104 6.32 -3.98 2.45
C PHE A 104 7.25 -3.04 3.24
N VAL A 105 8.15 -2.34 2.56
CA VAL A 105 9.01 -1.32 3.19
C VAL A 105 8.18 -0.16 3.72
N ALA A 106 7.19 0.33 2.95
CA ALA A 106 6.26 1.36 3.39
C ALA A 106 5.46 0.94 4.62
N MET A 107 5.06 -0.34 4.69
CA MET A 107 4.40 -0.92 5.86
C MET A 107 5.31 -0.84 7.10
N VAL A 108 6.53 -1.36 7.00
CA VAL A 108 7.48 -1.38 8.13
C VAL A 108 7.81 0.05 8.58
N ALA A 109 8.22 0.91 7.65
CA ALA A 109 8.58 2.30 7.94
C ALA A 109 7.39 3.08 8.50
N GLY A 110 6.20 2.92 7.91
CA GLY A 110 4.99 3.61 8.31
C GLY A 110 4.57 3.22 9.73
N MET A 111 4.66 1.92 10.05
CA MET A 111 4.41 1.43 11.40
C MET A 111 5.40 1.98 12.42
N MET A 112 6.70 1.95 12.12
CA MET A 112 7.75 2.50 13.01
C MET A 112 7.51 3.98 13.29
N LEU A 113 7.23 4.76 12.24
CA LEU A 113 6.92 6.19 12.36
C LEU A 113 5.67 6.43 13.21
N GLY A 114 4.60 5.66 12.99
CA GLY A 114 3.37 5.78 13.77
C GLY A 114 3.55 5.43 15.24
N LEU A 115 4.36 4.42 15.55
CA LEU A 115 4.71 4.06 16.93
C LEU A 115 5.55 5.16 17.59
N PHE A 116 6.52 5.72 16.87
CA PHE A 116 7.36 6.81 17.37
C PHE A 116 6.54 8.07 17.68
N LEU A 117 5.68 8.49 16.73
CA LEU A 117 4.79 9.64 16.92
C LEU A 117 3.80 9.43 18.06
N ARG A 118 3.33 8.19 18.25
CA ARG A 118 2.47 7.83 19.37
C ARG A 118 3.19 7.91 20.70
N HIS A 119 4.42 7.39 20.82
CA HIS A 119 5.22 7.51 22.04
C HIS A 119 5.47 8.96 22.42
N ARG A 120 5.74 9.84 21.44
CA ARG A 120 5.93 11.26 21.68
C ARG A 120 4.67 11.95 22.23
N LYS A 121 3.47 11.55 21.79
CA LYS A 121 2.19 12.07 22.29
C LYS A 121 1.84 11.60 23.71
N VAL A 122 2.37 10.46 24.16
CA VAL A 122 2.12 9.95 25.51
C VAL A 122 3.07 10.58 26.54
N SER A 123 4.22 11.10 26.09
CA SER A 123 5.25 11.68 26.94
C SER A 123 5.18 13.22 27.04
N ALA A 124 4.20 13.85 26.39
CA ALA A 124 3.94 15.29 26.39
C ALA A 124 2.61 15.57 27.08
#